data_AF-A0A176S4B5-F1
#
_entry.id   AF-A0A176S4B5-F1
#
_cell.length_a   1.000
_cell.length_b   1.000
_cell.length_c   1.000
_cell.angle_alpha   90.00
_cell.angle_beta   90.00
_cell.angle_gamma   90.00
#
_symmetry.space_group_name_H-M   'P 1'
#
loop_
_entity.id
_entity.type
_entity.pdbx_description
1 polymer ?
#
loop_
_entity_poly.entity_id
_entity_poly.type
_entity_poly.pdbx_seq_one_letter_code
_entity_poly.pdbx_strand_id
1 'polypeptide(L)'
;MDQVKRLTQHEAFDIKNPNKVRALIGAFVHNNHAQFHENSGVGYAFLTDVILQIDPINSQISSRLVKAYTLWRKYDVQRQALLKQQLEKIADAPRLSKNVYEIVSKSLG
;
A
#
# COMPACT_ATOMS: atom_id res chain seq x y z
N MET A 1 11.33 -9.15 2.11
CA MET A 1 9.87 -9.26 2.35
C MET A 1 9.47 -10.13 3.54
N ASP A 2 10.09 -11.30 3.75
CA ASP A 2 9.63 -12.26 4.78
C ASP A 2 9.61 -11.73 6.20
N GLN A 3 10.57 -10.86 6.56
CA GLN A 3 10.60 -10.27 7.89
C GLN A 3 9.40 -9.34 8.15
N VAL A 4 8.98 -8.54 7.16
CA VAL A 4 7.81 -7.66 7.31
C VAL A 4 6.54 -8.49 7.48
N LYS A 5 6.37 -9.54 6.67
CA LYS A 5 5.25 -10.48 6.78
C LYS A 5 5.24 -11.22 8.12
N ARG A 6 6.39 -11.59 8.67
CA ARG A 6 6.48 -12.19 10.02
C ARG A 6 6.06 -11.19 11.10
N LEU A 7 6.51 -9.94 11.00
CA LEU A 7 6.19 -8.90 11.98
C LEU A 7 4.71 -8.51 11.99
N THR A 8 3.98 -8.69 10.89
CA THR A 8 2.51 -8.50 10.89
C THR A 8 1.75 -9.59 11.63
N GLN A 9 2.38 -10.72 11.96
CA GLN A 9 1.81 -11.80 12.78
C GLN A 9 2.26 -11.73 14.25
N HIS A 10 3.11 -10.77 14.60
CA HIS A 10 3.62 -10.63 15.96
C HIS A 10 2.53 -10.08 16.90
N GLU A 11 2.44 -10.59 18.12
CA GLU A 11 1.43 -10.17 19.12
C GLU A 11 1.42 -8.66 19.40
N ALA A 12 2.59 -8.04 19.33
CA ALA A 12 2.76 -6.59 19.51
C ALA A 12 2.33 -5.76 18.30
N PHE A 13 1.94 -6.38 17.18
CA PHE A 13 1.43 -5.71 15.99
C PHE A 13 -0.10 -5.77 15.96
N ASP A 14 -0.72 -4.61 15.82
CA ASP A 14 -2.14 -4.48 15.61
C ASP A 14 -2.38 -3.62 14.38
N ILE A 15 -3.02 -4.20 13.38
CA ILE A 15 -3.34 -3.53 12.12
C ILE A 15 -4.37 -2.39 12.28
N LYS A 16 -5.14 -2.41 13.38
CA LYS A 16 -6.08 -1.34 13.72
C LYS A 16 -5.39 -0.14 14.37
N ASN A 17 -4.17 -0.31 14.87
CA ASN A 17 -3.42 0.74 15.54
C ASN A 17 -2.58 1.57 14.53
N PRO A 18 -2.90 2.86 14.31
CA PRO A 18 -2.20 3.69 13.34
C PRO A 18 -0.69 3.79 13.58
N ASN A 19 -0.27 3.80 14.84
CA ASN A 19 1.14 3.94 15.19
C ASN A 19 1.91 2.66 14.85
N LYS A 20 1.31 1.48 15.07
CA LYS A 20 1.92 0.19 14.74
C LYS A 20 1.99 -0.02 13.24
N VAL A 21 0.92 0.31 12.50
CA VAL A 21 0.93 0.28 11.04
C VAL A 21 1.98 1.22 10.47
N ARG A 22 2.08 2.46 10.99
CA ARG A 22 3.12 3.41 10.55
C ARG A 22 4.53 2.90 10.84
N ALA A 23 4.77 2.37 12.03
CA ALA A 23 6.08 1.91 12.47
C ALA A 23 6.59 0.72 11.65
N LEU A 24 5.69 -0.18 11.20
CA LEU A 24 6.07 -1.34 10.40
C LEU A 24 5.89 -1.12 8.90
N ILE A 25 4.64 -0.93 8.47
CA ILE A 25 4.27 -0.86 7.04
C ILE A 25 4.75 0.46 6.44
N GLY A 26 4.49 1.57 7.13
CA GLY A 26 4.96 2.89 6.68
C GLY A 26 6.48 2.95 6.57
N ALA A 27 7.21 2.42 7.55
CA ALA A 27 8.66 2.33 7.50
C ALA A 27 9.16 1.42 6.37
N PHE A 28 8.50 0.29 6.11
CA PHE A 28 8.84 -0.57 4.97
C PHE A 28 8.70 0.18 3.63
N VAL A 29 7.59 0.90 3.45
CA VAL A 29 7.28 1.63 2.21
C VAL A 29 8.23 2.81 1.98
N HIS A 30 8.54 3.59 3.03
CA HIS A 30 9.32 4.83 2.91
C HIS A 30 10.81 4.69 3.18
N ASN A 31 11.23 3.75 4.04
CA ASN A 31 12.63 3.62 4.44
C ASN A 31 13.31 2.41 3.78
N ASN A 32 12.57 1.56 3.06
CA ASN A 32 13.12 0.39 2.37
C ASN A 32 12.72 0.34 0.89
N HIS A 33 13.06 1.41 0.17
CA HIS A 33 12.74 1.57 -1.25
C HIS A 33 13.20 0.40 -2.13
N ALA A 34 14.38 -0.16 -1.87
CA ALA A 34 14.92 -1.27 -2.66
C ALA A 34 14.06 -2.53 -2.56
N GLN A 35 13.54 -2.86 -1.37
CA GLN A 35 12.66 -4.01 -1.18
C GLN A 35 11.21 -3.72 -1.56
N PHE A 36 10.74 -2.49 -1.36
CA PHE A 36 9.39 -2.10 -1.75
C PHE A 36 9.22 -2.08 -3.28
N HIS A 37 10.21 -1.54 -3.99
CA HIS A 37 10.24 -1.47 -5.46
C HIS A 37 11.03 -2.63 -6.10
N GLU A 38 11.10 -3.78 -5.44
CA GLU A 38 11.72 -4.96 -6.02
C GLU A 38 10.94 -5.43 -7.27
N ASN A 39 11.65 -5.97 -8.27
CA ASN A 39 11.14 -6.17 -9.63
C ASN A 39 9.97 -7.19 -9.70
N SER A 40 9.81 -8.07 -8.72
CA SER A 40 8.67 -8.99 -8.65
C SER A 40 7.33 -8.30 -8.33
N GLY A 41 7.36 -7.08 -7.78
CA GLY A 41 6.15 -6.37 -7.35
C GLY A 41 5.52 -6.91 -6.07
N VAL A 42 6.16 -7.84 -5.36
CA VAL A 42 5.64 -8.41 -4.10
C VAL A 42 5.43 -7.33 -3.03
N GLY A 43 6.29 -6.31 -2.99
CA GLY A 43 6.11 -5.15 -2.11
C GLY A 43 4.83 -4.36 -2.40
N TYR A 44 4.49 -4.22 -3.68
CA TYR A 44 3.26 -3.55 -4.11
C TYR A 44 2.04 -4.39 -3.76
N ALA A 45 2.02 -5.68 -4.11
CA ALA A 45 0.90 -6.56 -3.79
C ALA A 45 0.60 -6.59 -2.28
N PHE A 46 1.66 -6.67 -1.46
CA PHE A 46 1.54 -6.64 -0.01
C PHE A 46 0.89 -5.36 0.51
N LEU A 47 1.35 -4.19 0.04
CA LEU A 47 0.78 -2.92 0.49
C LEU A 47 -0.68 -2.76 0.03
N THR A 48 -1.03 -3.25 -1.17
CA THR A 48 -2.42 -3.27 -1.65
C THR A 48 -3.32 -4.06 -0.72
N ASP A 49 -2.92 -5.28 -0.35
CA ASP A 49 -3.72 -6.13 0.53
C ASP A 49 -3.88 -5.49 1.91
N VAL A 50 -2.83 -4.84 2.43
CA VAL A 50 -2.89 -4.05 3.68
C VAL A 50 -3.86 -2.88 3.57
N ILE A 51 -3.81 -2.12 2.47
CA ILE A 51 -4.72 -0.99 2.22
C ILE A 51 -6.17 -1.48 2.21
N LEU A 52 -6.47 -2.55 1.46
CA LEU A 52 -7.82 -3.10 1.35
C LEU A 52 -8.34 -3.70 2.67
N GLN A 53 -7.44 -4.22 3.51
CA GLN A 53 -7.80 -4.70 4.84
C GLN A 53 -8.10 -3.56 5.82
N ILE A 54 -7.31 -2.48 5.78
CA ILE A 54 -7.42 -1.37 6.73
C ILE A 54 -8.50 -0.39 6.32
N ASP A 55 -8.74 -0.18 5.02
CA ASP A 55 -9.59 0.91 4.55
C ASP A 55 -11.02 0.90 5.12
N PRO A 56 -11.71 -0.26 5.25
CA PRO A 56 -13.01 -0.32 5.92
C PRO A 56 -12.99 0.01 7.42
N ILE A 57 -11.82 -0.08 8.07
CA ILE A 57 -11.63 0.12 9.50
C ILE A 57 -11.15 1.56 9.77
N ASN A 58 -10.21 2.05 8.96
CA ASN A 58 -9.56 3.33 9.12
C ASN A 58 -9.03 3.86 7.76
N SER A 59 -9.93 4.48 7.02
CA SER A 59 -9.63 5.12 5.72
C SER A 59 -8.55 6.21 5.80
N GLN A 60 -8.31 6.80 6.96
CA GLN A 60 -7.27 7.82 7.14
C GLN A 60 -5.86 7.21 7.06
N ILE A 61 -5.66 6.00 7.59
CA ILE A 61 -4.40 5.27 7.43
C ILE A 61 -4.23 4.86 5.97
N SER A 62 -5.25 4.26 5.37
CA SER A 62 -5.22 3.79 3.98
C SER A 62 -4.93 4.92 3.00
N SER A 63 -5.51 6.11 3.21
CA SER A 63 -5.26 7.31 2.42
C SER A 63 -3.81 7.81 2.52
N ARG A 64 -3.10 7.53 3.62
CA ARG A 64 -1.67 7.85 3.74
C ARG A 64 -0.81 6.82 3.03
N LEU A 65 -1.14 5.54 3.18
CA LEU A 65 -0.40 4.43 2.57
C LEU A 65 -0.50 4.43 1.04
N VAL A 66 -1.70 4.66 0.50
CA VAL A 66 -1.94 4.66 -0.95
C VAL A 66 -1.16 5.76 -1.69
N LYS A 67 -0.74 6.83 -1.00
CA LYS A 67 0.12 7.88 -1.56
C LYS A 67 1.48 7.35 -2.02
N ALA A 68 1.93 6.20 -1.53
CA ALA A 68 3.14 5.56 -2.04
C ALA A 68 3.05 5.18 -3.52
N TYR A 69 1.83 4.99 -4.04
CA TYR A 69 1.60 4.65 -5.44
C TYR A 69 1.43 5.86 -6.35
N THR A 70 1.22 7.07 -5.82
CA THR A 70 0.88 8.23 -6.67
C THR A 70 2.02 8.70 -7.56
N LEU A 71 3.26 8.36 -7.22
CA LEU A 71 4.45 8.66 -8.02
C LEU A 71 4.77 7.56 -9.06
N TRP A 72 3.87 6.61 -9.31
CA TRP A 72 4.12 5.46 -10.17
C TRP A 72 4.66 5.81 -11.55
N ARG A 73 4.19 6.91 -12.17
CA ARG A 73 4.64 7.38 -13.50
C ARG A 73 6.12 7.80 -13.56
N LYS A 74 6.80 7.93 -12.42
CA LYS A 74 8.22 8.32 -12.34
C LYS A 74 9.19 7.12 -12.39
N TYR A 75 8.69 5.90 -12.25
CA TYR A 75 9.52 4.70 -12.27
C TYR A 75 9.72 4.17 -13.70
N ASP A 76 10.54 3.14 -13.89
CA ASP A 76 10.68 2.45 -15.17
C ASP A 76 9.39 1.74 -15.59
N VAL A 77 9.33 1.33 -16.86
CA VAL A 77 8.15 0.74 -17.50
C VAL A 77 7.62 -0.49 -16.75
N GLN A 78 8.50 -1.36 -16.24
CA GLN A 78 8.07 -2.56 -15.53
C GLN A 78 7.39 -2.19 -14.21
N ARG A 79 8.02 -1.31 -13.42
CA ARG A 79 7.44 -0.84 -12.15
C ARG A 79 6.16 -0.04 -12.35
N GLN A 80 6.08 0.76 -13.42
CA GLN A 80 4.86 1.48 -13.78
C GLN A 80 3.70 0.52 -13.99
N ALA A 81 3.89 -0.54 -14.79
CA ALA A 81 2.84 -1.53 -15.06
C ALA A 81 2.36 -2.20 -13.76
N LEU A 82 3.30 -2.63 -12.91
CA LEU A 82 2.98 -3.30 -11.63
C LEU A 82 2.22 -2.38 -10.67
N LEU A 83 2.65 -1.12 -10.54
CA LEU A 83 1.99 -0.14 -9.67
C LEU A 83 0.62 0.26 -10.20
N LYS A 84 0.49 0.45 -11.52
CA LYS A 84 -0.79 0.74 -12.16
C LYS A 84 -1.80 -0.38 -11.92
N GLN A 85 -1.38 -1.63 -12.06
CA GLN A 85 -2.22 -2.79 -11.76
C GLN A 85 -2.71 -2.77 -10.30
N GLN A 86 -1.86 -2.37 -9.34
CA GLN A 86 -2.28 -2.25 -7.95
C GLN A 86 -3.27 -1.10 -7.73
N LEU A 87 -3.07 0.04 -8.38
CA LEU A 87 -4.03 1.15 -8.35
C LEU A 87 -5.39 0.75 -8.92
N GLU A 88 -5.42 0.06 -10.07
CA GLU A 88 -6.64 -0.48 -10.67
C GLU A 88 -7.34 -1.46 -9.73
N LYS A 89 -6.59 -2.42 -9.16
CA LYS A 89 -7.11 -3.37 -8.16
C LYS A 89 -7.74 -2.67 -6.94
N ILE A 90 -7.16 -1.57 -6.48
CA ILE A 90 -7.72 -0.79 -5.37
C ILE A 90 -9.00 -0.09 -5.82
N ALA A 91 -9.00 0.58 -6.98
CA ALA A 91 -10.15 1.30 -7.51
C ALA A 91 -11.40 0.41 -7.65
N ASP A 92 -11.20 -0.85 -8.05
CA ASP A 92 -12.28 -1.82 -8.26
C ASP A 92 -12.77 -2.51 -6.97
N ALA A 93 -12.23 -2.15 -5.80
CA ALA A 93 -12.60 -2.81 -4.55
C ALA A 93 -14.03 -2.40 -4.08
N PRO A 94 -14.93 -3.36 -3.78
CA PRO A 94 -16.36 -3.12 -3.59
C PRO A 94 -16.74 -2.33 -2.32
N ARG A 95 -15.77 -2.02 -1.44
CA ARG A 95 -15.99 -1.27 -0.19
C ARG A 95 -14.93 -0.20 0.04
N LEU A 96 -14.34 0.31 -1.04
CA LEU A 96 -13.33 1.35 -0.95
C LEU A 96 -13.93 2.66 -0.43
N SER A 97 -13.25 3.27 0.53
CA SER A 97 -13.60 4.56 1.07
C SER A 97 -13.46 5.65 0.00
N LYS A 98 -14.33 6.66 0.07
CA LYS A 98 -14.31 7.79 -0.87
C LYS A 98 -12.94 8.47 -0.93
N ASN A 99 -12.26 8.64 0.20
CA ASN A 99 -10.95 9.28 0.26
C ASN A 99 -9.89 8.49 -0.51
N VAL A 100 -9.85 7.17 -0.34
CA VAL A 100 -8.88 6.34 -1.08
C VAL A 100 -9.26 6.27 -2.55
N TYR A 101 -10.55 6.14 -2.88
CA TYR A 101 -11.04 6.18 -4.26
C TYR A 101 -10.62 7.45 -5.00
N GLU A 102 -10.78 8.62 -4.38
CA GLU A 102 -10.37 9.91 -4.96
C GLU A 102 -8.87 9.97 -5.25
N ILE A 103 -8.02 9.52 -4.32
CA ILE A 103 -6.56 9.49 -4.51
C ILE A 103 -6.18 8.56 -5.66
N VAL A 104 -6.77 7.35 -5.70
CA VAL A 104 -6.48 6.34 -6.73
C VAL A 104 -6.96 6.80 -8.10
N SER A 105 -8.20 7.28 -8.20
CA SER A 105 -8.78 7.76 -9.46
C SER A 105 -7.97 8.91 -10.05
N LYS A 106 -7.55 9.87 -9.20
CA LYS A 106 -6.69 10.98 -9.61
C LYS A 106 -5.29 10.53 -10.01
N SER A 107 -4.80 9.41 -9.48
CA SER A 107 -3.48 8.86 -9.85
C SER A 107 -3.53 8.09 -11.18
N LEU A 108 -4.69 7.51 -11.51
CA LEU A 108 -4.91 6.76 -12.75
C LEU A 108 -5.19 7.68 -13.95
N GLY A 109 -5.98 8.75 -13.76
CA GLY A 109 -6.19 9.81 -14.75
C GLY A 109 -4.93 10.65 -14.96
#